data_AF-A0A0P9ENE0-F1
#
_entry.id   AF-A0A0P9ENE0-F1
#
_cell.length_a   1.000
_cell.length_b   1.000
_cell.length_c   1.000
_cell.angle_alpha   90.00
_cell.angle_beta   90.00
_cell.angle_gamma   90.00
#
_symmetry.space_group_name_H-M   'P 1'
#
loop_
_entity.id
_entity.type
_entity.pdbx_description
1 polymer ?
#
loop_
_entity_poly.entity_id
_entity_poly.type
_entity_poly.pdbx_seq_one_letter_code
_entity_poly.pdbx_strand_id
1 'polypeptide(L)'
;MLANAAPAEQKQMLGEALYPRIHASQPELAGKVTGMLLEMDSSELLYLLENDEALTAKVQEALDVLAEYTQRQTDAPAPAASSEEAAPAAAEESSSA
;
A
#
# COMPACT_ATOMS: atom_id res chain seq x y z
N MET A 1 1.60 -4.25 28.59
CA MET A 1 2.91 -4.62 28.01
C MET A 1 3.05 -4.02 26.60
N LEU A 2 2.97 -2.69 26.47
CA LEU A 2 3.31 -1.95 25.24
C LEU A 2 4.48 -0.97 25.46
N ALA A 3 4.77 -0.61 26.72
CA ALA A 3 5.80 0.37 27.08
C ALA A 3 7.26 -0.16 27.03
N ASN A 4 7.48 -1.41 26.62
CA ASN A 4 8.81 -2.06 26.56
C ASN A 4 9.15 -2.61 25.16
N ALA A 5 8.25 -2.47 24.18
CA ALA A 5 8.52 -2.90 22.81
C ALA A 5 9.41 -1.86 22.11
N ALA A 6 10.23 -2.30 21.16
CA ALA A 6 11.03 -1.37 20.37
C ALA A 6 10.10 -0.40 19.61
N PRO A 7 10.48 0.87 19.40
CA PRO A 7 9.64 1.85 18.72
C PRO A 7 9.13 1.37 17.35
N ALA A 8 9.93 0.58 16.64
CA ALA A 8 9.56 -0.04 15.37
C ALA A 8 8.44 -1.09 15.52
N GLU A 9 8.47 -1.90 16.58
CA GLU A 9 7.47 -2.94 16.85
C GLU A 9 6.12 -2.32 17.24
N GLN A 10 6.15 -1.22 18.01
CA GLN A 10 4.92 -0.47 18.33
C GLN A 10 4.26 0.10 17.07
N LYS A 11 5.06 0.65 16.15
CA LYS A 11 4.56 1.11 14.84
C LYS A 11 3.99 -0.03 14.01
N GLN A 12 4.65 -1.19 14.00
CA GLN A 12 4.14 -2.37 13.30
C GLN A 12 2.76 -2.81 13.82
N MET A 13 2.59 -2.89 15.14
CA MET A 13 1.31 -3.24 15.75
C MET A 13 0.21 -2.21 15.45
N LEU A 14 0.55 -0.91 15.45
CA LEU A 14 -0.39 0.15 15.08
C LEU A 14 -0.78 0.05 13.60
N GLY A 15 0.16 -0.30 12.72
CA GLY A 15 -0.08 -0.52 11.30
C GLY A 15 -1.04 -1.68 11.04
N GLU A 16 -0.85 -2.80 11.73
CA GLU A 16 -1.75 -3.95 11.64
C GLU A 16 -3.18 -3.62 12.13
N ALA A 17 -3.32 -2.71 13.09
CA ALA A 17 -4.62 -2.23 13.55
C ALA A 17 -5.28 -1.23 12.59
N LEU A 18 -4.50 -0.35 11.96
CA LEU A 18 -4.98 0.69 11.03
C LEU A 18 -5.31 0.14 9.64
N TYR A 19 -4.52 -0.81 9.15
CA TYR A 19 -4.67 -1.38 7.81
C TYR A 19 -6.09 -1.84 7.47
N PRO A 20 -6.78 -2.69 8.27
CA PRO A 20 -8.12 -3.15 7.93
C PRO A 20 -9.15 -2.01 7.89
N ARG A 21 -8.97 -0.96 8.70
CA ARG A 21 -9.86 0.22 8.68
C ARG A 21 -9.71 1.01 7.38
N ILE A 22 -8.48 1.23 6.95
CA ILE A 22 -8.18 1.95 5.69
C ILE A 22 -8.59 1.08 4.49
N HIS A 23 -8.30 -0.21 4.54
CA HIS A 23 -8.61 -1.17 3.46
C HIS A 23 -10.12 -1.32 3.21
N ALA A 24 -10.97 -1.11 4.22
CA ALA A 24 -12.42 -1.13 4.04
C ALA A 24 -12.90 -0.01 3.09
N SER A 25 -12.22 1.14 3.08
CA SER A 25 -12.55 2.28 2.21
C SER A 25 -11.70 2.31 0.94
N GLN A 26 -10.41 2.02 1.04
CA GLN A 26 -9.43 2.16 -0.05
C GLN A 26 -8.52 0.94 -0.18
N PRO A 27 -9.02 -0.21 -0.67
CA PRO A 27 -8.25 -1.46 -0.68
C PRO A 27 -6.97 -1.39 -1.53
N GLU A 28 -7.01 -0.69 -2.67
CA GLU A 28 -5.87 -0.60 -3.60
C GLU A 28 -4.71 0.27 -3.06
N LEU A 29 -5.03 1.26 -2.22
CA LEU A 29 -4.05 2.23 -1.71
C LEU A 29 -3.76 2.05 -0.21
N ALA A 30 -4.49 1.15 0.47
CA ALA A 30 -4.36 0.93 1.91
C ALA A 30 -2.92 0.65 2.34
N GLY A 31 -2.16 -0.15 1.58
CA GLY A 31 -0.76 -0.43 1.91
C GLY A 31 0.11 0.83 1.91
N LYS A 32 -0.01 1.68 0.89
CA LYS A 32 0.79 2.91 0.77
C LYS A 32 0.34 3.98 1.78
N VAL A 33 -0.97 4.15 1.94
CA VAL A 33 -1.53 5.11 2.91
C VAL A 33 -1.17 4.71 4.34
N THR A 34 -1.31 3.43 4.70
CA THR A 34 -0.90 2.93 6.02
C THR A 34 0.61 3.15 6.23
N GLY A 35 1.44 2.87 5.22
CA GLY A 35 2.88 3.14 5.27
C GLY A 35 3.21 4.61 5.53
N MET A 36 2.52 5.54 4.86
CA MET A 36 2.70 6.98 5.09
C MET A 36 2.25 7.41 6.49
N LEU A 37 1.12 6.90 6.97
CA LEU A 37 0.63 7.20 8.33
C LEU A 37 1.60 6.66 9.39
N LEU A 38 2.24 5.53 9.16
CA LEU A 38 3.23 4.95 10.08
C LEU A 38 4.51 5.79 10.25
N GLU A 39 4.74 6.78 9.39
CA GLU A 39 5.83 7.74 9.58
C GLU A 39 5.56 8.71 10.74
N MET A 40 4.29 8.87 11.13
CA MET A 40 3.86 9.72 12.25
C MET A 40 4.28 9.16 13.62
N ASP A 41 4.08 9.95 14.67
CA ASP A 41 4.35 9.54 16.05
C ASP A 41 3.32 8.53 16.55
N SER A 42 3.76 7.59 17.39
CA SER A 42 2.88 6.54 17.95
C SER A 42 1.68 7.10 18.71
N SER A 43 1.83 8.25 19.36
CA SER A 43 0.74 8.94 20.06
C SER A 43 -0.33 9.48 19.11
N GLU A 44 0.08 9.96 17.94
CA GLU A 44 -0.85 10.47 16.92
C GLU A 44 -1.59 9.32 16.24
N LEU A 45 -0.89 8.23 15.93
CA LEU A 45 -1.50 7.00 15.41
C LEU A 45 -2.55 6.40 16.36
N LEU A 46 -2.28 6.43 17.68
CA LEU A 46 -3.27 6.02 18.68
C LEU A 46 -4.49 6.93 18.68
N TYR A 47 -4.31 8.24 18.54
CA TYR A 47 -5.43 9.17 18.43
C TYR A 47 -6.29 8.90 17.17
N LEU A 48 -5.66 8.57 16.04
CA LEU A 48 -6.39 8.19 14.82
C LEU A 48 -7.16 6.87 14.99
N LEU A 49 -6.64 5.93 15.77
CA LEU A 49 -7.37 4.69 16.09
C LEU A 49 -8.61 4.94 16.95
N GLU A 50 -8.55 5.94 17.84
CA GLU A 50 -9.67 6.32 18.72
C GLU A 50 -10.69 7.25 18.04
N ASN A 51 -10.28 7.94 16.96
CA ASN A 51 -11.11 8.92 16.26
C ASN A 51 -11.21 8.61 14.76
N ASP A 52 -12.31 7.95 14.37
CA ASP A 52 -12.61 7.59 12.98
C ASP A 52 -12.71 8.81 12.03
N GLU A 53 -13.18 9.96 12.51
CA GLU A 53 -13.26 11.19 11.70
C GLU A 53 -11.87 11.75 11.39
N ALA A 54 -11.01 11.79 12.40
CA ALA A 54 -9.61 12.19 12.24
C ALA A 54 -8.84 11.21 11.33
N LEU A 55 -9.07 9.90 11.48
CA LEU A 55 -8.48 8.89 10.60
C LEU A 55 -8.89 9.12 9.15
N THR A 56 -10.17 9.35 8.89
CA THR A 56 -10.69 9.59 7.53
C THR A 56 -10.07 10.86 6.92
N ALA A 57 -10.00 11.95 7.69
CA ALA A 57 -9.36 13.19 7.24
C ALA A 57 -7.88 12.95 6.88
N LYS A 58 -7.14 12.21 7.71
CA LYS A 58 -5.73 11.90 7.46
C LYS A 58 -5.51 10.96 6.29
N VAL A 59 -6.39 9.98 6.10
CA VAL A 59 -6.39 9.13 4.91
C VAL A 59 -6.58 9.97 3.66
N GLN A 60 -7.51 10.92 3.67
CA GLN A 60 -7.75 11.80 2.52
C GLN A 60 -6.53 12.69 2.21
N GLU A 61 -5.92 13.31 3.23
CA GLU A 61 -4.69 14.09 3.05
C GLU A 61 -3.56 13.22 2.46
N ALA A 62 -3.38 12.00 2.97
CA ALA A 62 -2.37 11.07 2.47
C ALA A 62 -2.63 10.66 1.01
N LEU A 63 -3.89 10.49 0.62
CA LEU A 63 -4.28 10.19 -0.77
C LEU A 63 -3.94 11.35 -1.72
N ASP A 64 -4.21 12.60 -1.31
CA ASP A 64 -3.89 13.78 -2.11
C ASP A 64 -2.38 13.91 -2.33
N VAL A 65 -1.59 13.71 -1.27
CA VAL A 65 -0.11 13.69 -1.36
C VAL A 65 0.37 12.54 -2.25
N LEU A 66 -0.23 11.35 -2.14
CA LEU A 66 0.07 10.21 -3.00
C LEU A 66 -0.24 10.49 -4.47
N ALA A 67 -1.34 11.16 -4.76
CA ALA A 67 -1.72 11.55 -6.11
C ALA A 67 -0.71 12.54 -6.70
N GLU A 68 -0.31 13.57 -5.93
CA GLU A 68 0.72 14.52 -6.36
C GLU A 68 2.06 13.82 -6.60
N TYR A 69 2.47 12.94 -5.67
CA TYR A 69 3.73 12.20 -5.79
C TYR A 69 3.72 11.27 -7.01
N THR A 70 2.62 10.54 -7.22
CA THR A 70 2.46 9.65 -8.38
C THR A 70 2.51 10.44 -9.67
N GLN A 71 1.79 11.57 -9.76
CA GLN A 71 1.79 12.43 -10.95
C GLN A 71 3.18 13.01 -11.26
N ARG A 72 4.00 13.24 -10.23
CA ARG A 72 5.39 13.68 -10.40
C ARG A 72 6.34 12.52 -10.74
N GLN A 73 6.01 11.29 -10.36
CA GLN A 73 6.78 10.09 -10.71
C GLN A 73 6.47 9.55 -12.11
N THR A 74 5.25 9.73 -12.63
CA THR A 74 4.91 9.31 -14.01
C THR A 74 5.54 10.17 -15.11
N ASP A 75 6.22 11.27 -14.77
CA ASP A 75 7.03 12.07 -15.70
C ASP A 75 8.47 11.52 -15.85
N ALA A 76 8.85 10.48 -15.11
CA ALA A 76 10.07 9.72 -15.36
C ALA A 76 9.79 8.58 -16.36
N PRO A 77 10.58 8.43 -17.45
CA PRO A 77 10.35 7.38 -18.43
C PRO A 77 10.52 6.02 -17.74
N ALA A 78 9.43 5.25 -17.70
CA ALA A 78 9.47 3.86 -17.28
C ALA A 78 10.50 3.11 -18.15
N PRO A 79 11.50 2.41 -17.58
CA PRO A 79 12.22 1.43 -18.36
C PRO A 79 11.24 0.30 -18.69
N ALA A 80 10.99 0.14 -19.99
CA ALA A 80 10.27 -0.99 -20.55
C ALA A 80 10.87 -2.30 -20.02
N ALA A 81 10.07 -3.06 -19.28
CA ALA A 81 10.32 -4.47 -19.00
C ALA A 81 8.96 -5.15 -18.88
N SER A 82 8.60 -6.19 -19.61
CA SER A 82 9.19 -6.83 -20.78
C SER A 82 8.01 -7.53 -21.43
N SER A 83 7.74 -7.20 -22.69
CA SER A 83 6.91 -8.05 -23.54
C SER A 83 7.73 -9.30 -23.85
N GLU A 84 7.58 -10.36 -23.08
CA GLU A 84 7.99 -11.70 -23.48
C GLU A 84 7.26 -12.72 -22.59
N GLU A 85 6.18 -13.29 -23.11
CA GLU A 85 5.96 -14.74 -23.05
C GLU A 85 4.89 -15.05 -24.10
N ALA A 86 5.38 -15.31 -25.31
CA ALA A 86 4.61 -15.88 -26.38
C ALA A 86 4.27 -17.35 -26.04
N ALA A 87 3.00 -17.70 -26.02
CA ALA A 87 2.57 -19.06 -26.29
C ALA A 87 1.16 -19.08 -26.88
N PRO A 88 1.06 -19.21 -28.22
CA PRO A 88 0.07 -20.11 -28.78
C PRO A 88 0.77 -21.07 -29.75
N ALA A 89 0.84 -22.35 -29.40
CA ALA A 89 1.13 -23.41 -30.36
C ALA A 89 0.18 -24.58 -30.08
N ALA A 90 -0.97 -24.48 -30.74
CA ALA A 90 -1.88 -25.59 -30.95
C ALA A 90 -1.25 -26.62 -31.92
N ALA A 91 -1.56 -27.89 -31.65
CA ALA A 91 -1.85 -28.98 -32.60
C ALA A 91 -1.00 -29.13 -33.89
N GLU A 92 -0.33 -30.30 -33.99
CA GLU A 92 -0.16 -31.18 -35.17
C GLU A 92 0.50 -32.45 -34.61
N GLU A 93 -0.22 -33.53 -34.32
CA GLU A 93 -0.72 -34.57 -35.25
C GLU A 93 0.36 -35.24 -36.13
N SER A 94 0.44 -36.57 -35.96
CA SER A 94 0.73 -37.60 -36.98
C SER A 94 2.15 -37.85 -37.51
N SER A 95 2.51 -39.15 -37.38
CA SER A 95 3.02 -40.01 -38.45
C SER A 95 4.55 -40.23 -38.59
N SER A 96 4.93 -41.45 -38.19
CA SER A 96 5.80 -42.43 -38.86
C SER A 96 6.93 -41.98 -39.79
N ALA A 97 8.16 -42.40 -39.42
CA ALA A 97 9.06 -43.18 -40.27
C ALA A 97 10.03 -44.00 -39.40
#